data_AF-A0A4Q5SM17-F1
#
_entry.id   AF-A0A4Q5SM17-F1
#
_cell.length_a   1.000
_cell.length_b   1.000
_cell.length_c   1.000
_cell.angle_alpha   90.00
_cell.angle_beta   90.00
_cell.angle_gamma   90.00
#
_symmetry.space_group_name_H-M   'P 1'
#
loop_
_entity.id
_entity.type
_entity.pdbx_description
1 polymer ?
#
loop_
_entity_poly.entity_id
_entity_poly.type
_entity_poly.pdbx_seq_one_letter_code
_entity_poly.pdbx_strand_id
1 'polypeptide(L)'
;MKNINLLLAGLAMLVLAAGSCKKSGSKPQPDENTDVQPFARFTWGGTQRVNSDIQFVNVSKNADSFKWNFGNGETSTLETPAKVKYAEAGVYDVVLTAIKGNRKAVYKQLVAIAADNKPFAHFSFTYKDQQTYVPATVQFVNECVNAAEFEWEINGNIYRDAEPKVIFNQPGDYVVKLTAKNGDQESEFTATVEITANTNPIASFALEFHPFPYTVNEEIQLVNLSKNSDSWLWTFGNDGPPASTDEHPTVKFSKAGTYTIQLIAKKGTLQSAPRAINLKINP
;
A
#
# COMPACT_ATOMS: atom_id res chain seq x y z
N MET A 1 -11.91 -37.15 -39.86
CA MET A 1 -12.11 -37.36 -41.31
C MET A 1 -12.51 -36.04 -41.93
N LYS A 2 -11.90 -35.73 -43.09
CA LYS A 2 -12.00 -34.50 -43.91
C LYS A 2 -11.19 -33.31 -43.42
N ASN A 3 -10.34 -32.65 -44.20
CA ASN A 3 -9.74 -32.94 -45.51
C ASN A 3 -8.52 -32.02 -45.62
N ILE A 4 -7.36 -32.58 -45.96
CA ILE A 4 -6.17 -31.87 -46.45
C ILE A 4 -6.24 -31.88 -47.97
N ASN A 5 -5.94 -30.75 -48.62
CA ASN A 5 -5.45 -30.62 -49.98
C ASN A 5 -5.12 -29.14 -50.23
N LEU A 6 -4.13 -28.72 -51.01
CA LEU A 6 -2.88 -29.28 -51.57
C LEU A 6 -2.32 -28.11 -52.43
N LEU A 7 -1.08 -28.27 -52.92
CA LEU A 7 -0.44 -27.60 -54.08
C LEU A 7 0.28 -26.26 -53.86
N LEU A 8 1.48 -26.01 -54.42
CA LEU A 8 2.54 -26.86 -55.01
C LEU A 8 3.72 -25.97 -55.42
N ALA A 9 4.86 -26.64 -55.70
CA ALA A 9 5.92 -26.29 -56.66
C ALA A 9 6.96 -25.22 -56.26
N GLY A 10 8.25 -25.34 -56.57
CA GLY A 10 9.05 -26.30 -57.36
C GLY A 10 10.54 -26.06 -56.99
N LEU A 11 11.43 -27.07 -56.95
CA LEU A 11 12.12 -27.82 -58.03
C LEU A 11 13.60 -27.39 -58.19
N ALA A 12 14.49 -28.39 -58.09
CA ALA A 12 15.88 -28.49 -58.61
C ALA A 12 16.96 -27.60 -57.95
N MET A 13 18.24 -27.96 -57.81
CA MET A 13 19.06 -28.95 -58.50
C MET A 13 20.32 -29.28 -57.66
N LEU A 14 20.90 -30.45 -57.94
CA LEU A 14 22.09 -31.09 -57.36
C LEU A 14 23.42 -30.38 -57.71
N VAL A 15 24.35 -30.18 -56.77
CA VAL A 15 25.81 -30.16 -57.04
C VAL A 15 26.58 -30.69 -55.81
N LEU A 16 27.42 -31.70 -56.02
CA LEU A 16 28.45 -32.21 -55.11
C LEU A 16 29.82 -31.61 -55.50
N ALA A 17 30.59 -31.08 -54.55
CA ALA A 17 32.07 -31.16 -54.55
C ALA A 17 32.68 -30.61 -53.24
N ALA A 18 33.80 -31.20 -52.84
CA ALA A 18 34.45 -31.16 -51.53
C ALA A 18 35.31 -29.90 -51.24
N GLY A 19 35.56 -29.65 -49.96
CA GLY A 19 36.58 -28.69 -49.47
C GLY A 19 36.75 -28.73 -47.94
N SER A 20 37.96 -29.07 -47.49
CA SER A 20 38.35 -29.34 -46.08
C SER A 20 38.39 -28.13 -45.14
N CYS A 21 38.15 -28.44 -43.85
CA CYS A 21 38.69 -27.89 -42.59
C CYS A 21 38.78 -26.37 -42.35
N LYS A 22 38.07 -25.90 -41.30
CA LYS A 22 38.66 -25.18 -40.17
C LYS A 22 37.75 -25.25 -38.92
N LYS A 23 38.37 -25.56 -37.77
CA LYS A 23 37.77 -25.57 -36.43
C LYS A 23 37.02 -24.26 -36.16
N SER A 24 35.77 -24.35 -35.75
CA SER A 24 35.09 -23.31 -34.98
C SER A 24 34.74 -23.91 -33.62
N GLY A 25 35.38 -23.38 -32.57
CA GLY A 25 35.10 -23.78 -31.21
C GLY A 25 33.65 -23.47 -30.87
N SER A 26 32.96 -24.44 -30.26
CA SER A 26 31.80 -24.14 -29.45
C SER A 26 32.25 -23.20 -28.33
N LYS A 27 31.97 -21.91 -28.47
CA LYS A 27 31.95 -21.02 -27.29
C LYS A 27 30.97 -21.66 -26.31
N PRO A 28 31.36 -21.92 -25.05
CA PRO A 28 30.38 -22.04 -23.99
C PRO A 28 29.60 -20.72 -24.03
N GLN A 29 28.31 -20.80 -24.34
CA GLN A 29 27.41 -19.70 -24.09
C GLN A 29 27.58 -19.37 -22.59
N PRO A 30 27.93 -18.12 -22.22
CA PRO A 30 28.08 -17.79 -20.81
C PRO A 30 26.78 -18.15 -20.11
N ASP A 31 26.88 -18.92 -19.02
CA ASP A 31 25.77 -19.21 -18.12
C ASP A 31 25.00 -17.91 -17.92
N GLU A 32 23.73 -17.93 -18.30
CA GLU A 32 22.80 -16.86 -18.04
C GLU A 32 22.59 -16.83 -16.53
N ASN A 33 23.51 -16.16 -15.84
CA ASN A 33 23.43 -15.83 -14.43
C ASN A 33 22.19 -14.95 -14.28
N THR A 34 21.05 -15.60 -14.08
CA THR A 34 19.78 -14.96 -13.77
C THR A 34 19.98 -14.25 -12.45
N ASP A 35 20.24 -12.95 -12.56
CA ASP A 35 20.56 -12.03 -11.49
C ASP A 35 19.32 -11.71 -10.63
N VAL A 36 18.64 -12.74 -10.16
CA VAL A 36 17.41 -12.60 -9.39
C VAL A 36 17.75 -12.24 -7.96
N GLN A 37 17.21 -11.10 -7.49
CA GLN A 37 17.31 -10.64 -6.10
C GLN A 37 16.72 -11.71 -5.16
N PRO A 38 17.35 -11.96 -3.99
CA PRO A 38 16.74 -12.82 -2.97
C PRO A 38 15.40 -12.26 -2.50
N PHE A 39 14.47 -13.15 -2.19
CA PHE A 39 13.19 -12.84 -1.57
C PHE A 39 13.11 -13.63 -0.27
N ALA A 40 13.04 -12.95 0.87
CA ALA A 40 12.94 -13.60 2.17
C ALA A 40 11.47 -13.76 2.57
N ARG A 41 11.09 -14.96 3.03
CA ARG A 41 9.77 -15.22 3.63
C ARG A 41 9.81 -16.49 4.47
N PHE A 42 9.04 -16.52 5.56
CA PHE A 42 8.80 -17.73 6.33
C PHE A 42 7.35 -17.85 6.77
N THR A 43 7.02 -19.05 7.25
CA THR A 43 5.81 -19.36 8.02
C THR A 43 6.23 -20.08 9.30
N TRP A 44 5.32 -20.22 10.25
CA TRP A 44 5.57 -21.00 11.46
C TRP A 44 4.32 -21.78 11.85
N GLY A 45 4.51 -22.82 12.66
CA GLY A 45 3.44 -23.59 13.25
C GLY A 45 3.89 -24.23 14.56
N GLY A 46 2.93 -24.82 15.28
CA GLY A 46 3.14 -25.34 16.63
C GLY A 46 2.22 -24.66 17.64
N THR A 47 2.21 -25.17 18.86
CA THR A 47 1.46 -24.54 19.94
C THR A 47 2.23 -23.32 20.43
N GLN A 48 1.67 -22.13 20.26
CA GLN A 48 2.30 -20.86 20.67
C GLN A 48 2.19 -20.64 22.18
N ARG A 49 2.74 -21.58 22.96
CA ARG A 49 2.82 -21.51 24.41
C ARG A 49 4.27 -21.64 24.86
N VAL A 50 4.56 -21.15 26.06
CA VAL A 50 5.89 -21.31 26.67
C VAL A 50 6.36 -22.76 26.60
N ASN A 51 7.65 -22.94 26.30
CA ASN A 51 8.34 -24.23 26.19
C ASN A 51 7.79 -25.23 25.14
N SER A 52 6.81 -24.83 24.33
CA SER A 52 6.28 -25.63 23.22
C SER A 52 7.18 -25.52 21.99
N ASP A 53 7.24 -26.59 21.20
CA ASP A 53 7.97 -26.60 19.93
C ASP A 53 7.30 -25.69 18.90
N ILE A 54 8.02 -24.67 18.43
CA ILE A 54 7.65 -23.85 17.27
C ILE A 54 8.53 -24.25 16.09
N GLN A 55 7.90 -24.67 14.99
CA GLN A 55 8.59 -24.98 13.74
C GLN A 55 8.50 -23.80 12.79
N PHE A 56 9.63 -23.20 12.46
CA PHE A 56 9.73 -22.22 11.38
C PHE A 56 10.02 -22.93 10.05
N VAL A 57 9.37 -22.48 8.99
CA VAL A 57 9.53 -23.01 7.63
C VAL A 57 9.91 -21.87 6.70
N ASN A 58 11.07 -22.02 6.08
CA ASN A 58 11.56 -21.08 5.08
C ASN A 58 10.83 -21.27 3.76
N VAL A 59 10.30 -20.19 3.20
CA VAL A 59 9.67 -20.15 1.87
C VAL A 59 10.28 -19.05 0.99
N SER A 60 11.53 -18.69 1.31
CA SER A 60 12.35 -17.74 0.56
C SER A 60 12.67 -18.26 -0.84
N LYS A 61 13.04 -17.35 -1.74
CA LYS A 61 13.45 -17.66 -3.11
C LYS A 61 14.76 -16.96 -3.45
N ASN A 62 15.53 -17.56 -4.36
CA ASN A 62 16.74 -16.98 -4.94
C ASN A 62 17.80 -16.60 -3.89
N ALA A 63 18.10 -17.50 -2.95
CA ALA A 63 19.13 -17.29 -1.94
C ALA A 63 19.99 -18.54 -1.78
N ASP A 64 21.27 -18.34 -1.46
CA ASP A 64 22.28 -19.39 -1.28
C ASP A 64 22.46 -19.74 0.20
N SER A 65 22.12 -18.81 1.10
CA SER A 65 22.24 -19.01 2.55
C SER A 65 21.24 -18.15 3.31
N PHE A 66 21.04 -18.51 4.59
CA PHE A 66 20.04 -17.92 5.45
C PHE A 66 20.63 -17.57 6.82
N LYS A 67 20.06 -16.54 7.45
CA LYS A 67 20.31 -16.21 8.85
C LYS A 67 19.00 -15.92 9.55
N TRP A 68 18.75 -16.65 10.62
CA TRP A 68 17.62 -16.51 11.52
C TRP A 68 18.02 -15.82 12.80
N ASN A 69 17.14 -14.97 13.30
CA ASN A 69 17.09 -14.53 14.69
C ASN A 69 15.67 -14.75 15.17
N PHE A 70 15.48 -15.54 16.22
CA PHE A 70 14.15 -15.91 16.71
C PHE A 70 13.60 -14.93 17.76
N GLY A 71 14.32 -13.85 18.06
CA GLY A 71 13.91 -12.80 18.99
C GLY A 71 14.15 -13.13 20.47
N ASN A 72 14.39 -14.40 20.80
CA ASN A 72 14.71 -14.89 22.16
C ASN A 72 16.23 -15.01 22.42
N GLY A 73 17.07 -14.48 21.53
CA GLY A 73 18.52 -14.62 21.58
C GLY A 73 19.07 -15.85 20.83
N GLU A 74 18.22 -16.80 20.44
CA GLU A 74 18.62 -17.92 19.59
C GLU A 74 18.71 -17.51 18.12
N THR A 75 19.60 -18.17 17.38
CA THR A 75 19.83 -17.92 15.96
C THR A 75 20.06 -19.24 15.21
N SER A 76 19.93 -19.21 13.89
CA SER A 76 20.23 -20.35 13.02
C SER A 76 20.73 -19.89 11.65
N THR A 77 21.50 -20.72 10.96
CA THR A 77 21.89 -20.51 9.56
C THR A 77 21.35 -21.59 8.62
N LEU A 78 20.60 -22.56 9.16
CA LEU A 78 20.00 -23.63 8.38
C LEU A 78 18.83 -23.08 7.55
N GLU A 79 18.64 -23.65 6.36
CA GLU A 79 17.48 -23.34 5.53
C GLU A 79 16.18 -23.70 6.25
N THR A 80 16.12 -24.91 6.83
CA THR A 80 15.06 -25.31 7.76
C THR A 80 15.66 -25.41 9.16
N PRO A 81 15.36 -24.48 10.08
CA PRO A 81 15.89 -24.54 11.43
C PRO A 81 15.24 -25.68 12.24
N ALA A 82 15.93 -26.11 13.30
CA ALA A 82 15.32 -26.94 14.33
C ALA A 82 14.16 -26.20 15.00
N LYS A 83 13.30 -26.96 15.69
CA LYS A 83 12.22 -26.40 16.50
C LYS A 83 12.79 -25.48 17.58
N VAL A 84 12.17 -24.32 17.74
CA VAL A 84 12.56 -23.29 18.72
C VAL A 84 11.57 -23.31 19.87
N LYS A 85 12.05 -23.04 21.08
CA LYS A 85 11.22 -22.91 22.28
C LYS A 85 11.41 -21.54 22.90
N TYR A 86 10.31 -20.99 23.41
CA TYR A 86 10.32 -19.71 24.11
C TYR A 86 10.02 -19.97 25.58
N ALA A 87 10.97 -19.65 26.45
CA ALA A 87 10.84 -19.91 27.90
C ALA A 87 9.85 -18.96 28.58
N GLU A 88 9.67 -17.77 28.02
CA GLU A 88 8.83 -16.71 28.55
C GLU A 88 7.68 -16.40 27.58
N ALA A 89 6.58 -15.90 28.12
CA ALA A 89 5.47 -15.41 27.33
C ALA A 89 5.80 -13.99 26.82
N GLY A 90 5.35 -13.65 25.62
CA GLY A 90 5.61 -12.35 25.03
C GLY A 90 5.48 -12.36 23.51
N VAL A 91 5.87 -11.24 22.90
CA VAL A 91 5.95 -11.09 21.43
C VAL A 91 7.42 -11.03 21.03
N TYR A 92 7.80 -11.87 20.08
CA TYR A 92 9.17 -11.99 19.60
C TYR A 92 9.30 -11.54 18.15
N ASP A 93 10.26 -10.65 17.87
CA ASP A 93 10.65 -10.26 16.52
C ASP A 93 11.47 -11.38 15.86
N VAL A 94 10.80 -12.20 15.04
CA VAL A 94 11.47 -13.25 14.27
C VAL A 94 11.92 -12.69 12.93
N VAL A 95 13.22 -12.80 12.66
CA VAL A 95 13.88 -12.22 11.49
C VAL A 95 14.55 -13.33 10.68
N LEU A 96 14.18 -13.43 9.40
CA LEU A 96 14.90 -14.22 8.40
C LEU A 96 15.62 -13.29 7.43
N THR A 97 16.92 -13.47 7.28
CA THR A 97 17.73 -12.85 6.22
C THR A 97 18.12 -13.91 5.19
N ALA A 98 17.65 -13.75 3.95
CA ALA A 98 18.04 -14.57 2.82
C ALA A 98 19.16 -13.88 2.03
N ILE A 99 20.24 -14.59 1.71
CA ILE A 99 21.50 -14.01 1.18
C ILE A 99 21.86 -14.68 -0.15
N LYS A 100 22.14 -13.89 -1.19
CA LYS A 100 22.68 -14.34 -2.48
C LYS A 100 23.88 -13.49 -2.88
N GLY A 101 25.09 -14.03 -2.75
CA GLY A 101 26.34 -13.26 -2.82
C GLY A 101 26.32 -12.04 -1.87
N ASN A 102 26.47 -10.84 -2.41
CA ASN A 102 26.45 -9.60 -1.63
C ASN A 102 25.05 -9.04 -1.35
N ARG A 103 24.00 -9.64 -1.90
CA ARG A 103 22.61 -9.17 -1.76
C ARG A 103 21.92 -9.84 -0.59
N LYS A 104 21.02 -9.10 0.05
CA LYS A 104 20.23 -9.58 1.19
C LYS A 104 18.77 -9.18 1.01
N ALA A 105 17.87 -10.06 1.42
CA ALA A 105 16.48 -9.74 1.69
C ALA A 105 16.18 -10.09 3.14
N VAL A 106 15.41 -9.24 3.82
CA VAL A 106 15.06 -9.41 5.23
C VAL A 106 13.54 -9.48 5.33
N TYR A 107 13.05 -10.48 6.04
CA TYR A 107 11.65 -10.63 6.38
C TYR A 107 11.50 -10.72 7.88
N LYS A 108 10.58 -9.95 8.44
CA LYS A 108 10.30 -9.88 9.88
C LYS A 108 8.83 -10.18 10.13
N GLN A 109 8.54 -10.97 11.15
CA GLN A 109 7.20 -11.16 11.70
C GLN A 109 7.25 -11.23 13.22
N LEU A 110 6.18 -10.74 13.84
CA LEU A 110 5.96 -10.90 15.26
C LEU A 110 5.38 -12.30 15.52
N VAL A 111 5.94 -13.00 16.50
CA VAL A 111 5.41 -14.28 16.99
C VAL A 111 5.05 -14.11 18.46
N ALA A 112 3.75 -14.16 18.75
CA ALA A 112 3.25 -14.16 20.12
C ALA A 112 3.32 -15.56 20.73
N ILE A 113 3.69 -15.63 22.02
CA ILE A 113 3.78 -16.84 22.84
C ILE A 113 3.02 -16.58 24.13
N ALA A 114 2.03 -17.42 24.43
CA ALA A 114 1.22 -17.33 25.64
C ALA A 114 1.82 -18.15 26.80
N ALA A 115 1.49 -17.77 28.03
CA ALA A 115 1.75 -18.64 29.19
C ALA A 115 0.76 -19.83 29.17
N ASP A 116 1.14 -20.96 29.77
CA ASP A 116 0.40 -22.23 29.64
C ASP A 116 -1.09 -22.13 29.99
N ASN A 117 -1.40 -21.37 31.04
CA ASN A 117 -2.75 -21.23 31.58
C ASN A 117 -3.32 -19.82 31.41
N LYS A 118 -2.73 -18.96 30.57
CA LYS A 118 -3.23 -17.59 30.39
C LYS A 118 -3.33 -17.27 28.90
N PRO A 119 -4.47 -16.72 28.42
CA PRO A 119 -4.51 -16.19 27.06
C PRO A 119 -3.50 -15.05 26.94
N PHE A 120 -3.01 -14.79 25.74
CA PHE A 120 -2.18 -13.65 25.43
C PHE A 120 -2.92 -12.76 24.44
N ALA A 121 -3.39 -11.60 24.89
CA ALA A 121 -4.01 -10.60 24.05
C ALA A 121 -2.93 -9.88 23.23
N HIS A 122 -3.17 -9.78 21.92
CA HIS A 122 -2.36 -8.95 21.04
C HIS A 122 -3.16 -8.64 19.79
N PHE A 123 -2.90 -7.48 19.20
CA PHE A 123 -3.42 -7.14 17.89
C PHE A 123 -2.44 -6.26 17.13
N SER A 124 -2.61 -6.28 15.82
CA SER A 124 -2.09 -5.28 14.92
C SER A 124 -3.23 -4.53 14.23
N PHE A 125 -2.92 -3.42 13.57
CA PHE A 125 -3.90 -2.68 12.80
C PHE A 125 -3.26 -2.03 11.58
N THR A 126 -4.08 -1.75 10.57
CA THR A 126 -3.66 -1.06 9.34
C THR A 126 -4.66 0.01 8.94
N TYR A 127 -4.13 1.07 8.34
CA TYR A 127 -4.95 2.11 7.71
C TYR A 127 -5.31 1.69 6.29
N LYS A 128 -6.60 1.70 5.97
CA LYS A 128 -7.05 1.51 4.60
C LYS A 128 -6.42 2.58 3.71
N ASP A 129 -5.86 2.17 2.58
CA ASP A 129 -5.19 3.04 1.60
C ASP A 129 -4.04 3.90 2.22
N GLN A 130 -3.48 3.45 3.36
CA GLN A 130 -2.49 4.19 4.16
C GLN A 130 -2.97 5.56 4.64
N GLN A 131 -4.29 5.79 4.66
CA GLN A 131 -4.87 7.08 5.03
C GLN A 131 -4.97 7.22 6.55
N THR A 132 -4.15 8.13 7.10
CA THR A 132 -4.07 8.41 8.55
C THR A 132 -4.86 9.64 8.98
N TYR A 133 -5.71 10.19 8.11
CA TYR A 133 -6.51 11.38 8.38
C TYR A 133 -8.00 11.15 8.13
N VAL A 134 -8.83 11.97 8.77
CA VAL A 134 -10.30 11.84 8.69
C VAL A 134 -10.89 12.02 7.28
N PRO A 135 -11.90 11.22 6.90
CA PRO A 135 -12.37 10.00 7.58
C PRO A 135 -11.39 8.84 7.36
N ALA A 136 -10.82 8.29 8.43
CA ALA A 136 -9.88 7.18 8.35
C ALA A 136 -10.59 5.85 8.61
N THR A 137 -10.36 4.84 7.78
CA THR A 137 -10.83 3.48 8.05
C THR A 137 -9.66 2.64 8.55
N VAL A 138 -9.77 2.11 9.77
CA VAL A 138 -8.76 1.25 10.39
C VAL A 138 -9.31 -0.16 10.46
N GLN A 139 -8.51 -1.12 10.00
CA GLN A 139 -8.79 -2.54 10.16
C GLN A 139 -7.86 -3.13 11.20
N PHE A 140 -8.47 -3.76 12.20
CA PHE A 140 -7.77 -4.46 13.28
C PHE A 140 -7.65 -5.95 12.96
N VAL A 141 -6.57 -6.57 13.40
CA VAL A 141 -6.30 -8.01 13.25
C VAL A 141 -6.12 -8.60 14.64
N ASN A 142 -6.98 -9.55 14.99
CA ASN A 142 -6.84 -10.31 16.23
C ASN A 142 -5.64 -11.26 16.14
N GLU A 143 -4.65 -11.07 17.00
CA GLU A 143 -3.46 -11.90 17.11
C GLU A 143 -3.37 -12.57 18.49
N CYS A 144 -4.51 -12.72 19.16
CA CYS A 144 -4.62 -13.42 20.43
C CYS A 144 -4.10 -14.86 20.29
N VAL A 145 -3.35 -15.28 21.29
CA VAL A 145 -2.88 -16.66 21.42
C VAL A 145 -3.51 -17.27 22.66
N ASN A 146 -3.89 -18.54 22.55
CA ASN A 146 -4.48 -19.30 23.67
C ASN A 146 -5.78 -18.67 24.23
N ALA A 147 -6.57 -18.00 23.37
CA ALA A 147 -7.85 -17.39 23.71
C ALA A 147 -9.01 -18.20 23.11
N ALA A 148 -10.04 -18.47 23.92
CA ALA A 148 -11.30 -19.04 23.48
C ALA A 148 -12.31 -17.94 23.09
N GLU A 149 -12.24 -16.79 23.77
CA GLU A 149 -13.09 -15.63 23.54
C GLU A 149 -12.24 -14.36 23.49
N PHE A 150 -12.75 -13.35 22.80
CA PHE A 150 -12.13 -12.04 22.74
C PHE A 150 -13.18 -10.93 22.61
N GLU A 151 -12.83 -9.73 23.06
CA GLU A 151 -13.68 -8.55 23.00
C GLU A 151 -12.82 -7.31 22.79
N TRP A 152 -13.21 -6.49 21.82
CA TRP A 152 -12.57 -5.20 21.56
C TRP A 152 -13.36 -4.08 22.21
N GLU A 153 -12.67 -3.14 22.84
CA GLU A 153 -13.20 -1.85 23.23
C GLU A 153 -12.47 -0.77 22.40
N ILE A 154 -13.21 -0.12 21.51
CA ILE A 154 -12.68 0.91 20.60
C ILE A 154 -13.56 2.14 20.74
N ASN A 155 -12.98 3.24 21.23
CA ASN A 155 -13.70 4.50 21.43
C ASN A 155 -14.97 4.33 22.30
N GLY A 156 -14.87 3.51 23.37
CA GLY A 156 -15.97 3.18 24.28
C GLY A 156 -17.05 2.23 23.69
N ASN A 157 -16.91 1.78 22.44
CA ASN A 157 -17.81 0.81 21.83
C ASN A 157 -17.22 -0.60 21.89
N ILE A 158 -18.08 -1.60 22.05
CA ILE A 158 -17.70 -3.01 22.12
C ILE A 158 -17.87 -3.71 20.77
N TYR A 159 -16.86 -4.45 20.33
CA TYR A 159 -16.88 -5.26 19.12
C TYR A 159 -16.48 -6.71 19.44
N ARG A 160 -17.12 -7.67 18.76
CA ARG A 160 -16.85 -9.11 18.91
C ARG A 160 -16.48 -9.80 17.60
N ASP A 161 -16.37 -9.03 16.51
CA ASP A 161 -15.82 -9.52 15.26
C ASP A 161 -14.33 -9.82 15.45
N ALA A 162 -13.83 -10.88 14.78
CA ALA A 162 -12.41 -11.22 14.84
C ALA A 162 -11.52 -10.12 14.26
N GLU A 163 -12.01 -9.40 13.24
CA GLU A 163 -11.26 -8.35 12.55
C GLU A 163 -12.18 -7.13 12.31
N PRO A 164 -12.47 -6.33 13.35
CA PRO A 164 -13.37 -5.20 13.20
C PRO A 164 -12.75 -4.14 12.28
N LYS A 165 -13.62 -3.49 11.50
CA LYS A 165 -13.27 -2.30 10.71
C LYS A 165 -14.00 -1.10 11.28
N VAL A 166 -13.26 -0.07 11.65
CA VAL A 166 -13.80 1.13 12.31
C VAL A 166 -13.47 2.36 11.49
N ILE A 167 -14.45 3.25 11.33
CA ILE A 167 -14.29 4.54 10.65
C ILE A 167 -14.21 5.66 11.69
N PHE A 168 -13.11 6.39 11.69
CA PHE A 168 -12.88 7.55 12.54
C PHE A 168 -13.10 8.84 11.76
N ASN A 169 -14.13 9.60 12.16
CA ASN A 169 -14.55 10.84 11.49
C ASN A 169 -14.00 12.11 12.14
N GLN A 170 -13.36 11.99 13.30
CA GLN A 170 -12.74 13.11 14.01
C GLN A 170 -11.26 12.82 14.26
N PRO A 171 -10.38 13.84 14.18
CA PRO A 171 -8.99 13.66 14.54
C PRO A 171 -8.87 13.43 16.05
N GLY A 172 -7.87 12.66 16.46
CA GLY A 172 -7.59 12.35 17.85
C GLY A 172 -6.83 11.04 18.04
N ASP A 173 -6.42 10.81 19.29
CA ASP A 173 -5.78 9.59 19.73
C ASP A 173 -6.82 8.64 20.33
N TYR A 174 -7.06 7.51 19.67
CA TYR A 174 -8.06 6.54 20.07
C TYR A 174 -7.40 5.36 20.77
N VAL A 175 -7.74 5.17 22.04
CA VAL A 175 -7.31 3.99 22.79
C VAL A 175 -8.13 2.79 22.33
N VAL A 176 -7.42 1.73 21.92
CA VAL A 176 -7.99 0.45 21.51
C VAL A 176 -7.51 -0.61 22.48
N LYS A 177 -8.47 -1.30 23.10
CA LYS A 177 -8.23 -2.38 24.05
C LYS A 177 -8.79 -3.68 23.50
N LEU A 178 -7.98 -4.73 23.50
CA LEU A 178 -8.40 -6.10 23.21
C LEU A 178 -8.29 -6.92 24.48
N THR A 179 -9.39 -7.54 24.89
CA THR A 179 -9.45 -8.47 26.01
C THR A 179 -9.55 -9.88 25.45
N ALA A 180 -8.67 -10.77 25.88
CA ALA A 180 -8.64 -12.18 25.48
C ALA A 180 -8.97 -13.05 26.70
N LYS A 181 -9.85 -14.04 26.54
CA LYS A 181 -10.31 -14.92 27.62
C LYS A 181 -10.17 -16.40 27.26
N ASN A 182 -9.86 -17.21 28.26
CA ASN A 182 -9.86 -18.66 28.17
C ASN A 182 -10.29 -19.25 29.54
N GLY A 183 -11.57 -19.56 29.68
CA GLY A 183 -12.18 -19.85 30.98
C GLY A 183 -12.10 -18.64 31.93
N ASP A 184 -11.65 -18.86 33.16
CA ASP A 184 -11.51 -17.80 34.19
C ASP A 184 -10.24 -16.94 34.01
N GLN A 185 -9.47 -17.17 32.95
CA GLN A 185 -8.20 -16.50 32.71
C GLN A 185 -8.37 -15.44 31.63
N GLU A 186 -7.81 -14.25 31.88
CA GLU A 186 -7.88 -13.13 30.95
C GLU A 186 -6.53 -12.43 30.79
N SER A 187 -6.36 -11.79 29.64
CA SER A 187 -5.32 -10.80 29.41
C SER A 187 -5.83 -9.67 28.54
N GLU A 188 -5.14 -8.54 28.62
CA GLU A 188 -5.52 -7.33 27.91
C GLU A 188 -4.31 -6.79 27.16
N PHE A 189 -4.56 -6.24 25.99
CA PHE A 189 -3.57 -5.49 25.23
C PHE A 189 -4.19 -4.18 24.78
N THR A 190 -3.46 -3.09 24.99
CA THR A 190 -3.90 -1.74 24.65
C THR A 190 -2.90 -1.09 23.73
N ALA A 191 -3.38 -0.47 22.65
CA ALA A 191 -2.60 0.38 21.78
C ALA A 191 -3.38 1.64 21.41
N THR A 192 -2.66 2.70 21.05
CA THR A 192 -3.25 3.95 20.58
C THR A 192 -3.24 4.01 19.06
N VAL A 193 -4.37 4.37 18.47
CA VAL A 193 -4.53 4.68 17.05
C VAL A 193 -4.63 6.19 16.89
N GLU A 194 -3.64 6.79 16.24
CA GLU A 194 -3.60 8.24 15.97
C GLU A 194 -4.29 8.55 14.64
N ILE A 195 -5.34 9.39 14.68
CA ILE A 195 -6.03 9.89 13.50
C ILE A 195 -5.80 11.40 13.40
N THR A 196 -5.23 11.83 12.28
CA THR A 196 -4.89 13.24 12.06
C THR A 196 -6.02 14.01 11.36
N ALA A 197 -5.97 15.34 11.46
CA ALA A 197 -6.89 16.20 10.71
C ALA A 197 -6.57 16.12 9.22
N ASN A 198 -7.59 16.13 8.36
CA ASN A 198 -7.38 16.21 6.93
C ASN A 198 -6.87 17.60 6.55
N THR A 199 -5.59 17.67 6.18
CA THR A 199 -4.92 18.91 5.77
C THR A 199 -4.79 19.04 4.26
N ASN A 200 -5.35 18.09 3.48
CA ASN A 200 -5.34 18.19 2.03
C ASN A 200 -6.14 19.41 1.58
N PRO A 201 -5.61 20.20 0.63
CA PRO A 201 -6.34 21.30 0.05
C PRO A 201 -7.58 20.79 -0.68
N ILE A 202 -8.68 21.51 -0.55
CA ILE A 202 -9.95 21.21 -1.23
C ILE A 202 -10.28 22.43 -2.09
N ALA A 203 -10.19 22.31 -3.42
CA ALA A 203 -10.58 23.38 -4.32
C ALA A 203 -12.09 23.58 -4.29
N SER A 204 -12.51 24.82 -4.09
CA SER A 204 -13.89 25.25 -4.21
C SER A 204 -13.92 26.72 -4.60
N PHE A 205 -14.90 27.11 -5.42
CA PHE A 205 -15.12 28.50 -5.77
C PHE A 205 -16.55 28.74 -6.22
N ALA A 206 -16.92 30.01 -6.25
CA ALA A 206 -18.16 30.51 -6.83
C ALA A 206 -17.86 31.69 -7.77
N LEU A 207 -18.82 32.02 -8.61
CA LEU A 207 -18.85 33.30 -9.32
C LEU A 207 -19.49 34.33 -8.39
N GLU A 208 -18.95 35.55 -8.35
CA GLU A 208 -19.67 36.66 -7.73
C GLU A 208 -20.98 36.92 -8.49
N PHE A 209 -21.98 37.49 -7.81
CA PHE A 209 -23.26 37.81 -8.43
C PHE A 209 -23.04 38.71 -9.64
N HIS A 210 -23.56 38.28 -10.79
CA HIS A 210 -23.46 39.00 -12.05
C HIS A 210 -24.79 38.88 -12.82
N PRO A 211 -25.26 39.94 -13.50
CA PRO A 211 -26.44 39.87 -14.35
C PRO A 211 -26.31 38.79 -15.44
N PHE A 212 -27.34 38.00 -15.68
CA PHE A 212 -27.34 37.03 -16.79
C PHE A 212 -27.98 37.66 -18.04
N PRO A 213 -27.45 37.45 -19.27
CA PRO A 213 -26.31 36.58 -19.63
C PRO A 213 -24.93 37.22 -19.41
N TYR A 214 -23.90 36.39 -19.25
CA TYR A 214 -22.50 36.84 -19.35
C TYR A 214 -22.14 37.10 -20.82
N THR A 215 -21.51 38.23 -21.11
CA THR A 215 -21.14 38.68 -22.46
C THR A 215 -19.64 38.92 -22.62
N VAL A 216 -19.18 39.09 -23.85
CA VAL A 216 -17.75 39.30 -24.14
C VAL A 216 -17.20 40.56 -23.46
N ASN A 217 -15.97 40.48 -22.97
CA ASN A 217 -15.22 41.54 -22.30
C ASN A 217 -15.80 42.07 -20.97
N GLU A 218 -16.87 41.45 -20.44
CA GLU A 218 -17.35 41.72 -19.08
C GLU A 218 -16.36 41.21 -18.02
N GLU A 219 -16.29 41.94 -16.90
CA GLU A 219 -15.52 41.54 -15.73
C GLU A 219 -16.29 40.52 -14.91
N ILE A 220 -15.69 39.34 -14.74
CA ILE A 220 -16.25 38.26 -13.96
C ILE A 220 -15.32 38.01 -12.78
N GLN A 221 -15.83 38.25 -11.57
CA GLN A 221 -15.10 37.96 -10.35
C GLN A 221 -15.33 36.50 -9.90
N LEU A 222 -14.23 35.84 -9.55
CA LEU A 222 -14.23 34.50 -9.00
C LEU A 222 -13.90 34.56 -7.51
N VAL A 223 -14.78 33.98 -6.69
CA VAL A 223 -14.62 33.91 -5.25
C VAL A 223 -14.05 32.54 -4.89
N ASN A 224 -12.79 32.47 -4.49
CA ASN A 224 -12.21 31.28 -3.92
C ASN A 224 -12.85 30.94 -2.56
N LEU A 225 -13.25 29.68 -2.43
CA LEU A 225 -13.85 29.09 -1.23
C LEU A 225 -13.06 27.84 -0.80
N SER A 226 -11.83 27.69 -1.29
CA SER A 226 -10.99 26.52 -1.03
C SER A 226 -10.66 26.40 0.45
N LYS A 227 -10.53 25.16 0.92
CA LYS A 227 -10.13 24.86 2.30
C LYS A 227 -8.72 24.31 2.31
N ASN A 228 -8.02 24.52 3.42
CA ASN A 228 -6.67 23.97 3.66
C ASN A 228 -5.67 24.29 2.54
N SER A 229 -5.69 25.51 2.01
CA SER A 229 -4.80 25.94 0.92
C SER A 229 -4.11 27.26 1.22
N ASP A 230 -2.90 27.44 0.71
CA ASP A 230 -2.10 28.68 0.78
C ASP A 230 -1.88 29.32 -0.61
N SER A 231 -2.22 28.61 -1.68
CA SER A 231 -2.01 29.07 -3.06
C SER A 231 -2.97 28.38 -4.03
N TRP A 232 -3.18 29.00 -5.19
CA TRP A 232 -4.22 28.62 -6.16
C TRP A 232 -3.68 28.68 -7.59
N LEU A 233 -4.25 27.85 -8.45
CA LEU A 233 -4.03 27.90 -9.90
C LEU A 233 -5.38 27.83 -10.61
N TRP A 234 -5.70 28.91 -11.30
CA TRP A 234 -6.88 29.05 -12.13
C TRP A 234 -6.54 28.85 -13.59
N THR A 235 -7.36 28.07 -14.30
CA THR A 235 -7.28 27.93 -15.76
C THR A 235 -8.67 28.10 -16.36
N PHE A 236 -8.73 28.63 -17.58
CA PHE A 236 -9.98 29.11 -18.19
C PHE A 236 -10.30 28.43 -19.53
N GLY A 237 -9.72 27.24 -19.77
CA GLY A 237 -9.88 26.51 -21.03
C GLY A 237 -9.12 27.11 -22.21
N ASN A 238 -9.25 26.48 -23.38
CA ASN A 238 -8.65 26.97 -24.63
C ASN A 238 -9.34 28.26 -25.08
N ASP A 239 -8.57 29.23 -25.58
CA ASP A 239 -9.02 30.60 -25.92
C ASP A 239 -9.58 31.43 -24.73
N GLY A 240 -9.45 30.94 -23.50
CA GLY A 240 -9.77 31.69 -22.30
C GLY A 240 -8.68 32.71 -21.93
N PRO A 241 -8.90 33.51 -20.89
CA PRO A 241 -7.87 34.37 -20.30
C PRO A 241 -6.61 33.57 -19.90
N PRO A 242 -5.46 34.25 -19.72
CA PRO A 242 -4.28 33.62 -19.10
C PRO A 242 -4.62 33.04 -17.72
N ALA A 243 -3.90 31.99 -17.33
CA ALA A 243 -4.02 31.43 -16.00
C ALA A 243 -3.72 32.47 -14.91
N SER A 244 -4.37 32.34 -13.74
CA SER A 244 -4.15 33.21 -12.59
C SER A 244 -3.74 32.41 -11.35
N THR A 245 -3.01 33.06 -10.45
CA THR A 245 -2.65 32.55 -9.11
C THR A 245 -3.25 33.40 -7.99
N ASP A 246 -4.08 34.40 -8.33
CA ASP A 246 -4.71 35.27 -7.35
C ASP A 246 -5.73 34.48 -6.52
N GLU A 247 -5.96 34.90 -5.28
CA GLU A 247 -6.99 34.30 -4.44
C GLU A 247 -8.39 34.54 -5.03
N HIS A 248 -8.66 35.76 -5.49
CA HIS A 248 -9.94 36.16 -6.06
C HIS A 248 -9.74 36.82 -7.43
N PRO A 249 -9.48 36.06 -8.51
CA PRO A 249 -9.18 36.65 -9.80
C PRO A 249 -10.42 37.28 -10.43
N THR A 250 -10.20 38.39 -11.13
CA THR A 250 -11.16 38.99 -12.05
C THR A 250 -10.73 38.70 -13.49
N VAL A 251 -11.63 38.18 -14.32
CA VAL A 251 -11.31 37.73 -15.68
C VAL A 251 -12.26 38.30 -16.73
N LYS A 252 -11.78 38.37 -17.99
CA LYS A 252 -12.54 38.86 -19.16
C LYS A 252 -12.39 37.92 -20.35
N PHE A 253 -13.49 37.41 -20.88
CA PHE A 253 -13.46 36.55 -22.06
C PHE A 253 -13.68 37.38 -23.33
N SER A 254 -12.70 37.40 -24.24
CA SER A 254 -12.72 38.25 -25.43
C SER A 254 -13.48 37.66 -26.63
N LYS A 255 -13.87 36.38 -26.53
CA LYS A 255 -14.64 35.67 -27.56
C LYS A 255 -15.85 35.01 -26.92
N ALA A 256 -16.95 34.95 -27.68
CA ALA A 256 -18.11 34.16 -27.28
C ALA A 256 -17.76 32.66 -27.35
N GLY A 257 -18.29 31.86 -26.42
CA GLY A 257 -17.92 30.46 -26.30
C GLY A 257 -18.36 29.84 -24.99
N THR A 258 -18.05 28.55 -24.80
CA THR A 258 -18.20 27.88 -23.51
C THR A 258 -16.81 27.57 -22.97
N TYR A 259 -16.51 28.07 -21.77
CA TYR A 259 -15.22 27.96 -21.13
C TYR A 259 -15.32 27.10 -19.89
N THR A 260 -14.36 26.19 -19.72
CA THR A 260 -14.20 25.44 -18.47
C THR A 260 -13.28 26.22 -17.55
N ILE A 261 -13.84 26.79 -16.49
CA ILE A 261 -13.10 27.43 -15.41
C ILE A 261 -12.71 26.32 -14.44
N GLN A 262 -11.41 26.18 -14.17
CA GLN A 262 -10.87 25.17 -13.28
C GLN A 262 -9.98 25.82 -12.21
N LEU A 263 -10.12 25.35 -10.98
CA LEU A 263 -9.32 25.73 -9.83
C LEU A 263 -8.61 24.49 -9.26
N ILE A 264 -7.30 24.62 -9.04
CA ILE A 264 -6.51 23.71 -8.21
C ILE A 264 -6.01 24.51 -7.01
N ALA A 265 -6.34 24.05 -5.80
CA ALA A 265 -5.85 24.62 -4.56
C ALA A 265 -4.62 23.82 -4.08
N LYS A 266 -3.64 24.51 -3.50
CA LYS A 266 -2.36 23.91 -3.07
C LYS A 266 -2.03 24.28 -1.63
N LYS A 267 -1.26 23.42 -0.97
CA LYS A 267 -0.67 23.65 0.35
C LYS A 267 0.68 22.97 0.43
N GLY A 268 1.77 23.73 0.41
CA GLY A 268 3.11 23.17 0.24
C GLY A 268 3.20 22.28 -1.01
N THR A 269 3.51 20.98 -0.82
CA THR A 269 3.57 20.00 -1.93
C THR A 269 2.23 19.33 -2.27
N LEU A 270 1.19 19.54 -1.45
CA LEU A 270 -0.13 18.96 -1.65
C LEU A 270 -0.94 19.75 -2.68
N GLN A 271 -1.75 19.05 -3.47
CA GLN A 271 -2.67 19.63 -4.44
C GLN A 271 -4.05 19.00 -4.32
N SER A 272 -5.09 19.80 -4.53
CA SER A 272 -6.46 19.32 -4.51
C SER A 272 -6.80 18.59 -5.81
N ALA A 273 -7.84 17.76 -5.78
CA ALA A 273 -8.56 17.46 -7.01
C ALA A 273 -9.05 18.78 -7.65
N PRO A 274 -9.10 18.87 -8.98
CA PRO A 274 -9.55 20.08 -9.64
C PRO A 274 -11.06 20.29 -9.44
N ARG A 275 -11.45 21.52 -9.11
CA ARG A 275 -12.85 21.96 -9.19
C ARG A 275 -13.05 22.65 -10.52
N ALA A 276 -14.08 22.28 -11.27
CA ALA A 276 -14.40 22.93 -12.54
C ALA A 276 -15.89 23.30 -12.67
N ILE A 277 -16.17 24.38 -13.40
CA ILE A 277 -17.50 24.75 -13.89
C ILE A 277 -17.41 25.14 -15.37
N ASN A 278 -18.50 24.98 -16.10
CA ASN A 278 -18.60 25.50 -17.47
C ASN A 278 -19.38 26.82 -17.45
N LEU A 279 -18.81 27.83 -18.08
CA LEU A 279 -19.39 29.17 -18.21
C LEU A 279 -19.61 29.48 -19.69
N LYS A 280 -20.83 29.89 -20.04
CA LYS A 280 -21.16 30.34 -21.40
C LYS A 280 -21.05 31.86 -21.49
N ILE A 281 -20.23 32.32 -22.44
CA ILE A 281 -20.03 33.72 -22.80
C ILE A 281 -20.77 33.97 -24.11
N ASN A 282 -21.65 34.96 -24.10
CA ASN A 282 -22.48 35.36 -25.23
C ASN A 282 -21.84 36.54 -25.96
N PRO A 283 -22.16 36.74 -27.25
CA PRO A 283 -21.71 37.91 -28.00
C PRO A 283 -22.11 39.24 -27.37
#